data_AF-A0A973M2Q4-F1
#
_entry.id   AF-A0A973M2Q4-F1
#
_cell.length_a   1.000
_cell.length_b   1.000
_cell.length_c   1.000
_cell.angle_alpha   90.00
_cell.angle_beta   90.00
_cell.angle_gamma   90.00
#
_symmetry.space_group_name_H-M   'P 1'
#
loop_
_entity.id
_entity.type
_entity.pdbx_description
1 polymer ?
#
loop_
_entity_poly.entity_id
_entity_poly.type
_entity_poly.pdbx_seq_one_letter_code
_entity_poly.pdbx_strand_id
1 'polypeptide(L)'
;LTERIEATAIVVSSKSGSTVETDSQRRAFEAAFTAAGNDAARRIVIDTDPGSPLDAASREAGYRAVFNADPSVGGRYSALTAFGLVPSGLAGVDIQALLDEAEEAAELLREDSEDNIGLQLGAALGGTSPLRDKIVIVEDGSGIKGFADWAEQLIAESTGKIGRGILPVVASVDSPEVSEGAADVLVVRLVSADREPALGANEAAVGGTLATQMLVWEFATAVAGRLLGINPFDQPDVEAAKVAARGLLDARPEPTPANFTEGSIEVRGGDWLGGATTVEEAIKALLAQLGPDGYLSVQAYLDRLAFPQLESVRDSFAKATGRPTTFGWGPRFLHSTGQYHKGGPAVGVFLQITAATARDVEIPERPFTFAQLIEAQAAGDAQVLAEHGRPVLRLHLADREAGVRQLTEFVTALAR
;
A
#
# COMPACT_ATOMS: atom_id res chain seq x y z
N LEU A 1 19.67 9.29 -9.82
CA LEU A 1 20.78 8.42 -9.36
C LEU A 1 22.13 9.13 -9.24
N THR A 2 22.34 10.33 -9.80
CA THR A 2 23.63 11.04 -9.72
C THR A 2 23.75 12.00 -8.53
N GLU A 3 22.63 12.39 -7.93
CA GLU A 3 22.62 13.33 -6.81
C GLU A 3 23.28 12.72 -5.57
N ARG A 4 24.34 13.38 -5.08
CA ARG A 4 25.11 13.01 -3.87
C ARG A 4 25.54 11.54 -3.81
N ILE A 5 25.74 10.87 -4.95
CA ILE A 5 26.07 9.43 -5.01
C ILE A 5 27.29 9.06 -4.15
N GLU A 6 28.29 9.96 -4.07
CA GLU A 6 29.49 9.83 -3.22
C GLU A 6 29.20 9.80 -1.72
N ALA A 7 28.04 10.30 -1.28
CA ALA A 7 27.64 10.37 0.12
C ALA A 7 26.43 9.46 0.41
N THR A 8 26.05 8.60 -0.53
CA THR A 8 24.89 7.71 -0.42
C THR A 8 25.34 6.29 -0.08
N ALA A 9 24.54 5.61 0.74
CA ALA A 9 24.50 4.16 0.89
C ALA A 9 23.04 3.72 0.78
N ILE A 10 22.81 2.47 0.39
CA ILE A 10 21.46 1.90 0.30
C ILE A 10 21.32 0.73 1.27
N VAL A 11 20.12 0.61 1.84
CA VAL A 11 19.67 -0.59 2.56
C VAL A 11 18.71 -1.33 1.64
N VAL A 12 19.04 -2.56 1.30
CA VAL A 12 18.24 -3.41 0.42
C VAL A 12 17.55 -4.46 1.27
N SER A 13 16.24 -4.27 1.46
CA SER A 13 15.43 -5.10 2.34
C SER A 13 14.53 -6.02 1.51
N SER A 14 14.80 -7.33 1.54
CA SER A 14 13.94 -8.34 0.90
C SER A 14 14.08 -9.69 1.57
N LYS A 15 12.94 -10.22 2.07
CA LYS A 15 12.87 -11.54 2.71
C LYS A 15 13.41 -12.65 1.82
N SER A 16 12.83 -12.81 0.63
CA SER A 16 13.21 -13.84 -0.33
C SER A 16 14.40 -13.45 -1.23
N GLY A 17 14.67 -12.15 -1.37
CA GLY A 17 15.60 -11.65 -2.38
C GLY A 17 15.08 -11.65 -3.81
N SER A 18 13.82 -12.05 -4.03
CA SER A 18 13.22 -12.24 -5.36
C SER A 18 12.17 -11.17 -5.73
N THR A 19 11.96 -10.17 -4.86
CA THR A 19 11.11 -9.01 -5.15
C THR A 19 11.73 -8.22 -6.30
N VAL A 20 11.02 -8.15 -7.43
CA VAL A 20 11.57 -7.61 -8.68
C VAL A 20 11.91 -6.13 -8.54
N GLU A 21 11.07 -5.35 -7.85
CA GLU A 21 11.27 -3.92 -7.63
C GLU A 21 12.54 -3.64 -6.84
N THR A 22 12.72 -4.35 -5.71
CA THR A 22 13.89 -4.22 -4.84
C THR A 22 15.17 -4.62 -5.55
N ASP A 23 15.16 -5.73 -6.30
CA ASP A 23 16.33 -6.17 -7.07
C ASP A 23 16.66 -5.20 -8.21
N SER A 24 15.66 -4.70 -8.93
CA SER A 24 15.84 -3.69 -9.98
C SER A 24 16.46 -2.41 -9.44
N GLN A 25 15.99 -1.92 -8.28
CA GLN A 25 16.56 -0.76 -7.61
C GLN A 25 18.01 -1.01 -7.17
N ARG A 26 18.30 -2.16 -6.53
CA ARG A 26 19.65 -2.56 -6.13
C ARG A 26 20.61 -2.52 -7.32
N ARG A 27 20.24 -3.17 -8.43
CA ARG A 27 21.05 -3.23 -9.67
C ARG A 27 21.34 -1.84 -10.23
N ALA A 28 20.33 -0.98 -10.27
CA ALA A 28 20.48 0.38 -10.77
C ALA A 28 21.44 1.22 -9.90
N PHE A 29 21.34 1.09 -8.57
CA PHE A 29 22.26 1.77 -7.66
C PHE A 29 23.67 1.19 -7.69
N GLU A 30 23.82 -0.13 -7.78
CA GLU A 30 25.12 -0.79 -7.92
C GLU A 30 25.87 -0.32 -9.17
N ALA A 31 25.18 -0.24 -10.31
CA ALA A 31 25.73 0.33 -11.54
C ALA A 31 26.05 1.82 -11.38
N ALA A 32 25.19 2.60 -10.71
CA ALA A 32 25.44 4.02 -10.47
C ALA A 32 26.65 4.28 -9.56
N PHE A 33 26.85 3.50 -8.49
CA PHE A 33 28.03 3.58 -7.64
C PHE A 33 29.30 3.26 -8.44
N THR A 34 29.27 2.17 -9.21
CA THR A 34 30.40 1.76 -10.05
C THR A 34 30.75 2.83 -11.09
N ALA A 35 29.74 3.40 -11.76
CA ALA A 35 29.93 4.47 -12.74
C ALA A 35 30.50 5.76 -12.13
N ALA A 36 30.22 6.01 -10.85
CA ALA A 36 30.79 7.12 -10.09
C ALA A 36 32.22 6.83 -9.58
N GLY A 37 32.77 5.62 -9.81
CA GLY A 37 34.08 5.22 -9.31
C GLY A 37 34.08 4.80 -7.83
N ASN A 38 32.90 4.59 -7.25
CA ASN A 38 32.76 4.05 -5.90
C ASN A 38 32.88 2.52 -5.91
N ASP A 39 33.40 1.96 -4.81
CA ASP A 39 33.24 0.55 -4.48
C ASP A 39 31.78 0.30 -4.06
N ALA A 40 30.97 -0.19 -5.00
CA ALA A 40 29.54 -0.42 -4.79
C ALA A 40 29.28 -1.34 -3.60
N ALA A 41 30.11 -2.37 -3.39
CA ALA A 41 29.91 -3.32 -2.31
C ALA A 41 29.98 -2.65 -0.93
N ARG A 42 30.82 -1.62 -0.78
CA ARG A 42 30.91 -0.83 0.46
C ARG A 42 29.74 0.11 0.71
N ARG A 43 28.84 0.30 -0.27
CA ARG A 43 27.67 1.19 -0.20
C ARG A 43 26.34 0.46 -0.05
N ILE A 44 26.35 -0.86 -0.04
CA ILE A 44 25.15 -1.69 -0.02
C ILE A 44 25.10 -2.46 1.30
N VAL A 45 24.04 -2.24 2.07
CA VAL A 45 23.66 -3.00 3.26
C VAL A 45 22.45 -3.86 2.92
N ILE A 46 22.41 -5.10 3.39
CA ILE A 46 21.34 -6.05 3.08
C ILE A 46 20.61 -6.47 4.35
N ASP A 47 19.28 -6.46 4.28
CA ASP A 47 18.40 -7.12 5.24
C ASP A 47 17.63 -8.22 4.51
N THR A 48 17.79 -9.47 4.95
CA THR A 48 17.18 -10.63 4.28
C THR A 48 17.02 -11.83 5.24
N ASP A 49 16.29 -12.85 4.84
CA ASP A 49 16.20 -14.08 5.63
C ASP A 49 17.50 -14.90 5.56
N PRO A 50 17.87 -15.60 6.65
CA PRO A 50 19.01 -16.49 6.64
C PRO A 50 18.80 -17.63 5.62
N GLY A 51 19.84 -17.89 4.82
CA GLY A 51 19.82 -18.96 3.81
C GLY A 51 19.03 -18.64 2.54
N SER A 52 18.51 -17.42 2.37
CA SER A 52 17.89 -16.99 1.12
C SER A 52 18.93 -16.88 -0.01
N PRO A 53 18.52 -16.92 -1.29
CA PRO A 53 19.44 -16.65 -2.40
C PRO A 53 20.15 -15.30 -2.29
N LEU A 54 19.47 -14.27 -1.74
CA LEU A 54 20.06 -12.96 -1.51
C LEU A 54 21.09 -12.98 -0.37
N ASP A 55 20.88 -13.75 0.70
CA ASP A 55 21.86 -13.91 1.78
C ASP A 55 23.20 -14.44 1.25
N ALA A 56 23.15 -15.56 0.51
CA ALA A 56 24.35 -16.18 -0.07
C ALA A 56 25.04 -15.25 -1.08
N ALA A 57 24.30 -14.71 -2.04
CA ALA A 57 24.85 -13.85 -3.08
C ALA A 57 25.45 -12.55 -2.51
N SER A 58 24.83 -11.98 -1.48
CA SER A 58 25.31 -10.75 -0.85
C SER A 58 26.61 -10.93 -0.08
N ARG A 59 26.77 -12.08 0.59
CA ARG A 59 28.00 -12.45 1.28
C ARG A 59 29.12 -12.75 0.29
N GLU A 60 28.82 -13.45 -0.80
CA GLU A 60 29.76 -13.71 -1.89
C GLU A 60 30.22 -12.42 -2.58
N ALA A 61 29.30 -11.50 -2.85
CA ALA A 61 29.59 -10.19 -3.43
C ALA A 61 30.38 -9.26 -2.49
N GLY A 62 30.52 -9.61 -1.20
CA GLY A 62 31.26 -8.82 -0.23
C GLY A 62 30.57 -7.51 0.15
N TYR A 63 29.24 -7.46 0.10
CA TYR A 63 28.48 -6.27 0.51
C TYR A 63 28.78 -5.86 1.96
N ARG A 64 28.63 -4.56 2.23
CA ARG A 64 29.11 -3.88 3.43
C ARG A 64 28.71 -4.56 4.73
N ALA A 65 27.47 -5.05 4.78
CA ALA A 65 26.91 -5.82 5.86
C ALA A 65 25.68 -6.61 5.37
N VAL A 66 25.44 -7.76 5.99
CA VAL A 66 24.24 -8.58 5.79
C VAL A 66 23.66 -8.86 7.17
N PHE A 67 22.46 -8.34 7.42
CA PHE A 67 21.67 -8.60 8.61
C PHE A 67 20.60 -9.63 8.29
N ASN A 68 20.52 -10.67 9.11
CA ASN A 68 19.49 -11.69 8.96
C ASN A 68 18.31 -11.41 9.90
N ALA A 69 17.09 -11.45 9.35
CA ALA A 69 15.85 -11.37 10.11
C ALA A 69 15.41 -12.76 10.61
N ASP A 70 14.35 -12.80 11.43
CA ASP A 70 13.70 -14.06 11.81
C ASP A 70 12.76 -14.53 10.69
N PRO A 71 13.03 -15.69 10.04
CA PRO A 71 12.22 -16.17 8.93
C PRO A 71 10.79 -16.57 9.35
N SER A 72 10.52 -16.75 10.65
CA SER A 72 9.17 -17.03 11.17
C SER A 72 8.26 -15.79 11.21
N VAL A 73 8.83 -14.59 11.12
CA VAL A 73 8.07 -13.33 11.12
C VAL A 73 7.71 -12.93 9.69
N GLY A 74 6.42 -12.73 9.41
CA GLY A 74 5.93 -12.25 8.11
C GLY A 74 6.32 -10.80 7.85
N GLY A 75 6.45 -10.40 6.58
CA GLY A 75 6.95 -9.05 6.21
C GLY A 75 6.19 -7.90 6.86
N ARG A 76 4.85 -7.94 6.86
CA ARG A 76 4.00 -6.92 7.49
C ARG A 76 4.04 -6.87 9.03
N TYR A 77 4.62 -7.90 9.67
CA TYR A 77 4.85 -7.97 11.13
C TYR A 77 6.33 -7.78 11.48
N SER A 78 7.16 -7.33 10.52
CA SER A 78 8.62 -7.34 10.66
C SER A 78 9.24 -5.99 11.07
N ALA A 79 8.42 -4.99 11.39
CA ALA A 79 8.89 -3.63 11.66
C ALA A 79 9.85 -3.55 12.87
N LEU A 80 9.62 -4.37 13.90
CA LEU A 80 10.51 -4.47 15.07
C LEU A 80 11.60 -5.54 14.94
N THR A 81 11.84 -6.05 13.72
CA THR A 81 12.95 -6.96 13.39
C THR A 81 14.08 -6.21 12.68
N ALA A 82 15.11 -6.91 12.21
CA ALA A 82 16.19 -6.33 11.41
C ALA A 82 15.66 -5.40 10.29
N PHE A 83 14.54 -5.75 9.64
CA PHE A 83 13.95 -4.98 8.54
C PHE A 83 13.56 -3.54 8.89
N GLY A 84 13.14 -3.25 10.13
CA GLY A 84 12.90 -1.87 10.57
C GLY A 84 14.00 -1.32 11.47
N LEU A 85 14.67 -2.17 12.25
CA LEU A 85 15.71 -1.75 13.20
C LEU A 85 17.00 -1.30 12.52
N VAL A 86 17.45 -2.00 11.47
CA VAL A 86 18.68 -1.63 10.74
C VAL A 86 18.56 -0.26 10.09
N PRO A 87 17.54 0.04 9.26
CA PRO A 87 17.41 1.38 8.68
C PRO A 87 17.17 2.46 9.75
N SER A 88 16.44 2.16 10.83
CA SER A 88 16.20 3.12 11.92
C SER A 88 17.47 3.45 12.70
N GLY A 89 18.27 2.44 13.05
CA GLY A 89 19.55 2.62 13.73
C GLY A 89 20.56 3.40 12.88
N LEU A 90 20.61 3.12 11.57
CA LEU A 90 21.43 3.90 10.62
C LEU A 90 20.98 5.36 10.50
N ALA A 91 19.69 5.63 10.69
CA ALA A 91 19.14 6.99 10.75
C ALA A 91 19.39 7.70 12.10
N GLY A 92 19.98 7.00 13.09
CA GLY A 92 20.32 7.55 14.40
C GLY A 92 19.22 7.43 15.46
N VAL A 93 18.20 6.59 15.22
CA VAL A 93 17.17 6.27 16.22
C VAL A 93 17.79 5.43 17.35
N ASP A 94 17.38 5.70 18.59
CA ASP A 94 17.69 4.83 19.73
C ASP A 94 16.84 3.55 19.65
N ILE A 95 17.39 2.55 18.97
CA ILE A 95 16.72 1.26 18.78
C ILE A 95 16.59 0.47 20.08
N GLN A 96 17.43 0.74 21.09
CA GLN A 96 17.33 0.06 22.37
C GLN A 96 16.11 0.58 23.12
N ALA A 97 15.97 1.91 23.22
CA ALA A 97 14.77 2.52 23.82
C ALA A 97 13.48 2.07 23.10
N LEU A 98 13.49 1.98 21.77
CA LEU A 98 12.34 1.50 21.00
C LEU A 98 11.97 0.04 21.35
N LEU A 99 12.97 -0.83 21.56
CA LEU A 99 12.75 -2.23 21.91
C LEU A 99 12.32 -2.39 23.38
N ASP A 100 12.87 -1.58 24.29
CA ASP A 100 12.46 -1.54 25.69
C ASP A 100 10.97 -1.17 25.80
N GLU A 101 10.51 -0.14 25.06
CA GLU A 101 9.09 0.23 24.97
C GLU A 101 8.20 -0.89 24.38
N ALA A 102 8.73 -1.64 23.40
CA ALA A 102 8.03 -2.78 22.82
C ALA A 102 7.89 -3.93 23.84
N GLU A 103 8.92 -4.21 24.62
CA GLU A 103 8.89 -5.24 25.66
C GLU A 103 7.83 -4.93 26.73
N GLU A 104 7.75 -3.66 27.18
CA GLU A 104 6.73 -3.19 28.11
C GLU A 104 5.31 -3.37 27.55
N ALA A 105 5.08 -2.99 26.29
CA ALA A 105 3.79 -3.18 25.64
C ALA A 105 3.44 -4.68 25.48
N ALA A 106 4.42 -5.53 25.20
CA ALA A 106 4.22 -6.98 25.09
C ALA A 106 3.84 -7.65 26.42
N GLU A 107 4.23 -7.09 27.57
CA GLU A 107 3.75 -7.54 28.89
C GLU A 107 2.25 -7.30 29.04
N LEU A 108 1.79 -6.08 28.75
CA LEU A 108 0.37 -5.71 28.83
C LEU A 108 -0.51 -6.53 27.87
N LEU A 109 -0.03 -6.78 26.65
CA LEU A 109 -0.78 -7.50 25.63
C LEU A 109 -0.88 -9.01 25.89
N ARG A 110 -0.05 -9.58 26.78
CA ARG A 110 -0.09 -11.02 27.12
C ARG A 110 -1.19 -11.39 28.09
N GLU A 111 -1.76 -10.44 28.80
CA GLU A 111 -2.81 -10.69 29.80
C GLU A 111 -4.17 -10.91 29.12
N ASP A 112 -4.88 -11.98 29.49
CA ASP A 112 -6.27 -12.21 29.11
C ASP A 112 -7.19 -11.40 30.04
N SER A 113 -7.38 -10.13 29.69
CA SER A 113 -8.09 -9.13 30.50
C SER A 113 -8.98 -8.24 29.63
N GLU A 114 -10.07 -7.75 30.20
CA GLU A 114 -10.92 -6.73 29.57
C GLU A 114 -10.16 -5.42 29.33
N ASP A 115 -9.10 -5.15 30.09
CA ASP A 115 -8.23 -3.97 29.96
C ASP A 115 -7.15 -4.12 28.87
N ASN A 116 -7.04 -5.30 28.25
CA ASN A 116 -6.06 -5.52 27.19
C ASN A 116 -6.45 -4.73 25.93
N ILE A 117 -5.74 -3.63 25.68
CA ILE A 117 -5.99 -2.71 24.58
C ILE A 117 -5.88 -3.37 23.19
N GLY A 118 -5.08 -4.43 23.04
CA GLY A 118 -5.00 -5.21 21.80
C GLY A 118 -6.24 -6.07 21.57
N LEU A 119 -6.80 -6.68 22.62
CA LEU A 119 -8.09 -7.39 22.56
C LEU A 119 -9.24 -6.41 22.28
N GLN A 120 -9.27 -5.26 22.95
CA GLN A 120 -10.28 -4.22 22.74
C GLN A 120 -10.26 -3.70 21.29
N LEU A 121 -9.09 -3.31 20.78
CA LEU A 121 -8.96 -2.85 19.41
C LEU A 121 -9.30 -3.98 18.42
N GLY A 122 -8.82 -5.20 18.65
CA GLY A 122 -9.14 -6.35 17.80
C GLY A 122 -10.65 -6.66 17.74
N ALA A 123 -11.36 -6.53 18.85
CA ALA A 123 -12.81 -6.66 18.92
C ALA A 123 -13.53 -5.51 18.19
N ALA A 124 -13.02 -4.28 18.27
CA ALA A 124 -13.55 -3.15 17.52
C ALA A 124 -13.39 -3.37 16.00
N LEU A 125 -12.20 -3.83 15.57
CA LEU A 125 -11.89 -4.07 14.16
C LEU A 125 -12.68 -5.25 13.55
N GLY A 126 -12.79 -6.38 14.26
CA GLY A 126 -13.33 -7.62 13.70
C GLY A 126 -14.62 -8.15 14.32
N GLY A 127 -15.15 -7.50 15.38
CA GLY A 127 -16.23 -8.04 16.22
C GLY A 127 -17.54 -7.25 16.20
N THR A 128 -17.65 -6.21 15.38
CA THR A 128 -18.89 -5.40 15.29
C THR A 128 -20.04 -6.17 14.63
N SER A 129 -21.28 -5.84 15.02
CA SER A 129 -22.51 -6.44 14.45
C SER A 129 -23.58 -5.37 14.21
N PRO A 130 -23.98 -5.08 12.94
CA PRO A 130 -23.34 -5.55 11.70
C PRO A 130 -21.85 -5.14 11.64
N LEU A 131 -21.06 -5.91 10.88
CA LEU A 131 -19.63 -5.67 10.75
C LEU A 131 -19.38 -4.32 10.07
N ARG A 132 -18.52 -3.51 10.68
CA ARG A 132 -17.92 -2.31 10.11
C ARG A 132 -16.56 -2.69 9.54
N ASP A 133 -16.56 -3.15 8.30
CA ASP A 133 -15.39 -3.67 7.61
C ASP A 133 -14.56 -2.58 6.92
N LYS A 134 -14.95 -1.29 7.01
CA LYS A 134 -14.17 -0.16 6.49
C LYS A 134 -13.62 0.64 7.68
N ILE A 135 -12.31 0.53 7.92
CA ILE A 135 -11.64 1.15 9.05
C ILE A 135 -10.94 2.40 8.59
N VAL A 136 -11.45 3.55 8.99
CA VAL A 136 -10.87 4.85 8.66
C VAL A 136 -9.84 5.20 9.74
N ILE A 137 -8.56 5.15 9.40
CA ILE A 137 -7.46 5.43 10.32
C ILE A 137 -7.07 6.89 10.20
N VAL A 138 -7.18 7.63 11.29
CA VAL A 138 -6.99 9.09 11.32
C VAL A 138 -5.83 9.44 12.23
N GLU A 139 -4.82 10.13 11.70
CA GLU A 139 -3.83 10.81 12.55
C GLU A 139 -4.52 12.00 13.22
N ASP A 140 -4.68 11.93 14.54
CA ASP A 140 -5.37 12.94 15.35
C ASP A 140 -4.47 13.34 16.54
N GLY A 141 -3.25 13.78 16.22
CA GLY A 141 -2.32 14.33 17.21
C GLY A 141 -1.49 13.30 17.98
N SER A 142 -1.36 12.07 17.49
CA SER A 142 -0.36 11.12 17.99
C SER A 142 1.08 11.61 17.80
N GLY A 143 1.33 12.38 16.73
CA GLY A 143 2.68 12.79 16.31
C GLY A 143 3.46 11.70 15.56
N ILE A 144 2.87 10.51 15.36
CA ILE A 144 3.51 9.35 14.73
C ILE A 144 3.25 9.37 13.22
N LYS A 145 4.06 10.15 12.51
CA LYS A 145 3.94 10.32 11.05
C LYS A 145 4.10 8.99 10.31
N GLY A 146 3.18 8.70 9.39
CA GLY A 146 3.24 7.52 8.53
C GLY A 146 2.78 6.21 9.19
N PHE A 147 2.30 6.24 10.44
CA PHE A 147 1.82 5.02 11.11
C PHE A 147 0.56 4.44 10.46
N ALA A 148 -0.43 5.27 10.12
CA ALA A 148 -1.66 4.82 9.46
C ALA A 148 -1.37 4.07 8.14
N ASP A 149 -0.38 4.56 7.42
CA ASP A 149 0.17 4.00 6.19
C ASP A 149 0.81 2.60 6.36
N TRP A 150 1.39 2.33 7.54
CA TRP A 150 1.93 1.02 7.91
C TRP A 150 0.79 0.09 8.38
N ALA A 151 -0.13 0.60 9.21
CA ALA A 151 -1.30 -0.13 9.67
C ALA A 151 -2.22 -0.56 8.51
N GLU A 152 -2.29 0.24 7.45
CA GLU A 152 -2.99 -0.09 6.21
C GLU A 152 -2.51 -1.43 5.63
N GLN A 153 -1.20 -1.59 5.45
CA GLN A 153 -0.61 -2.83 4.94
C GLN A 153 -0.89 -3.99 5.89
N LEU A 154 -0.66 -3.79 7.19
CA LEU A 154 -0.85 -4.81 8.20
C LEU A 154 -2.27 -5.38 8.15
N ILE A 155 -3.29 -4.52 8.13
CA ILE A 155 -4.70 -4.93 8.15
C ILE A 155 -5.11 -5.53 6.80
N ALA A 156 -4.84 -4.86 5.70
CA ALA A 156 -5.35 -5.28 4.39
C ALA A 156 -4.79 -6.63 3.96
N GLU A 157 -3.47 -6.84 4.10
CA GLU A 157 -2.85 -8.12 3.75
C GLU A 157 -3.20 -9.25 4.74
N SER A 158 -3.33 -8.93 6.03
CA SER A 158 -3.69 -9.94 7.03
C SER A 158 -5.12 -10.40 6.83
N THR A 159 -6.03 -9.48 6.47
CA THR A 159 -7.47 -9.77 6.54
C THR A 159 -8.16 -10.01 5.20
N GLY A 160 -7.68 -9.43 4.11
CA GLY A 160 -8.33 -9.48 2.80
C GLY A 160 -8.17 -10.81 2.08
N LYS A 161 -8.95 -11.82 2.42
CA LYS A 161 -8.83 -13.18 1.87
C LYS A 161 -10.14 -13.96 2.01
N ILE A 162 -10.32 -14.98 1.17
CA ILE A 162 -11.51 -15.84 1.11
C ILE A 162 -12.85 -15.07 1.00
N GLY A 163 -12.84 -13.91 0.35
CA GLY A 163 -14.02 -13.05 0.19
C GLY A 163 -14.42 -12.30 1.47
N ARG A 164 -13.55 -12.25 2.47
CA ARG A 164 -13.71 -11.51 3.74
C ARG A 164 -12.53 -10.56 3.93
N GLY A 165 -12.66 -9.63 4.87
CA GLY A 165 -11.55 -8.81 5.33
C GLY A 165 -11.99 -7.46 5.82
N ILE A 166 -10.99 -6.65 6.14
CA ILE A 166 -11.14 -5.27 6.57
C ILE A 166 -10.43 -4.38 5.55
N LEU A 167 -11.13 -3.36 5.05
CA LEU A 167 -10.55 -2.30 4.24
C LEU A 167 -10.05 -1.17 5.16
N PRO A 168 -8.73 -1.02 5.34
CA PRO A 168 -8.19 0.19 5.94
C PRO A 168 -8.24 1.35 4.94
N VAL A 169 -8.60 2.53 5.43
CA VAL A 169 -8.62 3.79 4.69
C VAL A 169 -7.83 4.81 5.50
N VAL A 170 -6.69 5.24 4.98
CA VAL A 170 -5.89 6.31 5.60
C VAL A 170 -6.53 7.65 5.26
N ALA A 171 -6.89 8.42 6.29
CA ALA A 171 -7.64 9.66 6.14
C ALA A 171 -7.15 10.78 7.05
N SER A 172 -7.52 12.01 6.71
CA SER A 172 -7.33 13.17 7.59
C SER A 172 -8.54 13.37 8.50
N VAL A 173 -8.39 14.17 9.55
CA VAL A 173 -9.49 14.51 10.48
C VAL A 173 -10.70 15.15 9.80
N ASP A 174 -10.48 15.84 8.67
CA ASP A 174 -11.50 16.56 7.91
C ASP A 174 -12.03 15.75 6.70
N SER A 175 -11.56 14.51 6.52
CA SER A 175 -11.97 13.70 5.37
C SER A 175 -13.44 13.27 5.50
N PRO A 176 -14.18 13.15 4.36
CA PRO A 176 -15.63 12.89 4.38
C PRO A 176 -16.04 11.64 5.17
N GLU A 177 -15.23 10.58 5.12
CA GLU A 177 -15.51 9.32 5.82
C GLU A 177 -15.53 9.47 7.34
N VAL A 178 -14.90 10.52 7.88
CA VAL A 178 -14.90 10.83 9.32
C VAL A 178 -16.19 11.51 9.73
N SER A 179 -16.66 12.50 8.97
CA SER A 179 -17.82 13.32 9.34
C SER A 179 -19.16 12.77 8.85
N GLU A 180 -19.17 12.10 7.69
CA GLU A 180 -20.38 11.63 7.00
C GLU A 180 -20.54 10.10 7.08
N GLY A 181 -19.60 9.42 7.73
CA GLY A 181 -19.30 7.99 7.63
C GLY A 181 -20.50 7.06 7.44
N ALA A 182 -20.40 6.20 6.43
CA ALA A 182 -21.42 5.19 6.15
C ALA A 182 -21.57 4.16 7.29
N ALA A 183 -22.68 3.44 7.31
CA ALA A 183 -23.03 2.54 8.42
C ALA A 183 -22.02 1.40 8.68
N ASP A 184 -21.22 1.04 7.67
CA ASP A 184 -20.18 0.02 7.70
C ASP A 184 -18.76 0.59 7.95
N VAL A 185 -18.68 1.85 8.38
CA VAL A 185 -17.42 2.53 8.74
C VAL A 185 -17.22 2.55 10.26
N LEU A 186 -16.00 2.26 10.69
CA LEU A 186 -15.47 2.54 12.03
C LEU A 186 -14.28 3.49 11.88
N VAL A 187 -14.31 4.62 12.58
CA VAL A 187 -13.17 5.56 12.62
C VAL A 187 -12.26 5.18 13.79
N VAL A 188 -10.97 5.04 13.54
CA VAL A 188 -9.95 4.79 14.57
C VAL A 188 -8.98 5.97 14.58
N ARG A 189 -9.01 6.74 15.68
CA ARG A 189 -8.20 7.94 15.88
C ARG A 189 -6.88 7.58 16.57
N LEU A 190 -5.76 7.91 15.94
CA LEU A 190 -4.43 7.85 16.54
C LEU A 190 -4.20 9.13 17.33
N VAL A 191 -4.16 9.02 18.66
CA VAL A 191 -4.04 10.17 19.57
C VAL A 191 -2.78 10.12 20.41
N SER A 192 -2.41 11.22 21.07
CA SER A 192 -1.34 11.19 22.07
C SER A 192 -1.73 10.33 23.27
N ALA A 193 -0.74 9.76 23.96
CA ALA A 193 -0.96 8.82 25.06
C ALA A 193 -1.77 9.39 26.24
N ASP A 194 -1.77 10.71 26.41
CA ASP A 194 -2.45 11.46 27.47
C ASP A 194 -3.81 12.03 27.04
N ARG A 195 -4.20 11.85 25.78
CA ARG A 195 -5.45 12.41 25.24
C ARG A 195 -6.57 11.39 25.28
N GLU A 196 -7.67 11.78 25.93
CA GLU A 196 -8.96 11.09 25.88
C GLU A 196 -9.94 11.89 25.00
N PRO A 197 -10.06 11.58 23.70
CA PRO A 197 -11.01 12.28 22.85
C PRO A 197 -12.46 11.87 23.20
N ALA A 198 -13.39 12.81 23.03
CA ALA A 198 -14.81 12.46 23.03
C ALA A 198 -15.12 11.65 21.76
N LEU A 199 -15.47 10.37 21.93
CA LEU A 199 -15.74 9.46 20.82
C LEU A 199 -17.21 9.46 20.41
N GLY A 200 -17.45 9.41 19.10
CA GLY A 200 -18.77 9.11 18.54
C GLY A 200 -19.15 7.62 18.67
N ALA A 201 -20.37 7.27 18.25
CA ALA A 201 -20.90 5.89 18.36
C ALA A 201 -20.13 4.86 17.51
N ASN A 202 -19.44 5.30 16.45
CA ASN A 202 -18.66 4.47 15.53
C ASN A 202 -17.20 4.93 15.50
N GLU A 203 -16.67 5.31 16.66
CA GLU A 203 -15.29 5.73 16.79
C GLU A 203 -14.57 4.96 17.89
N ALA A 204 -13.29 4.70 17.67
CA ALA A 204 -12.34 4.27 18.69
C ALA A 204 -11.13 5.22 18.67
N ALA A 205 -10.43 5.31 19.79
CA ALA A 205 -9.14 5.98 19.85
C ALA A 205 -8.10 5.04 20.42
N VAL A 206 -6.87 5.19 19.92
CA VAL A 206 -5.72 4.44 20.41
C VAL A 206 -4.54 5.41 20.51
N GLY A 207 -3.90 5.40 21.68
CA GLY A 207 -2.73 6.24 21.99
C GLY A 207 -1.58 5.40 22.52
N GLY A 208 -0.38 5.97 22.56
CA GLY A 208 0.84 5.29 23.00
C GLY A 208 2.05 5.69 22.18
N THR A 209 3.22 5.14 22.52
CA THR A 209 4.44 5.34 21.73
C THR A 209 4.38 4.54 20.42
N LEU A 210 5.35 4.78 19.52
CA LEU A 210 5.44 4.05 18.26
C LEU A 210 5.53 2.53 18.46
N ALA A 211 6.39 2.08 19.39
CA ALA A 211 6.56 0.66 19.69
C ALA A 211 5.28 0.04 20.25
N THR A 212 4.61 0.73 21.19
CA THR A 212 3.32 0.29 21.72
C THR A 212 2.28 0.17 20.60
N GLN A 213 2.16 1.18 19.75
CA GLN A 213 1.21 1.16 18.63
C GLN A 213 1.50 0.00 17.67
N MET A 214 2.76 -0.25 17.31
CA MET A 214 3.09 -1.38 16.44
C MET A 214 2.59 -2.71 17.01
N LEU A 215 2.91 -3.01 18.27
CA LEU A 215 2.48 -4.28 18.89
C LEU A 215 0.96 -4.36 19.09
N VAL A 216 0.31 -3.27 19.52
CA VAL A 216 -1.14 -3.22 19.70
C VAL A 216 -1.86 -3.53 18.40
N TRP A 217 -1.44 -2.94 17.28
CA TRP A 217 -2.07 -3.15 15.99
C TRP A 217 -1.76 -4.52 15.40
N GLU A 218 -0.55 -5.05 15.57
CA GLU A 218 -0.20 -6.43 15.20
C GLU A 218 -1.09 -7.43 15.94
N PHE A 219 -1.22 -7.27 17.25
CA PHE A 219 -2.07 -8.11 18.09
C PHE A 219 -3.56 -7.98 17.71
N ALA A 220 -4.07 -6.75 17.60
CA ALA A 220 -5.45 -6.47 17.23
C ALA A 220 -5.81 -7.04 15.85
N THR A 221 -4.90 -6.95 14.88
CA THR A 221 -5.10 -7.52 13.53
C THR A 221 -5.20 -9.04 13.58
N ALA A 222 -4.39 -9.71 14.41
CA ALA A 222 -4.47 -11.15 14.60
C ALA A 222 -5.80 -11.57 15.24
N VAL A 223 -6.26 -10.85 16.26
CA VAL A 223 -7.57 -11.04 16.92
C VAL A 223 -8.71 -10.82 15.91
N ALA A 224 -8.69 -9.71 15.17
CA ALA A 224 -9.69 -9.42 14.15
C ALA A 224 -9.74 -10.51 13.07
N GLY A 225 -8.58 -10.98 12.61
CA GLY A 225 -8.50 -12.12 11.69
C GLY A 225 -9.14 -13.38 12.26
N ARG A 226 -8.91 -13.67 13.55
CA ARG A 226 -9.56 -14.82 14.21
C ARG A 226 -11.09 -14.66 14.27
N LEU A 227 -11.60 -13.48 14.62
CA LEU A 227 -13.04 -13.19 14.66
C LEU A 227 -13.70 -13.31 13.29
N LEU A 228 -12.99 -12.91 12.23
CA LEU A 228 -13.42 -13.05 10.84
C LEU A 228 -13.28 -14.46 10.27
N GLY A 229 -12.65 -15.39 11.01
CA GLY A 229 -12.44 -16.78 10.58
C GLY A 229 -11.39 -16.93 9.48
N ILE A 230 -10.37 -16.09 9.48
CA ILE A 230 -9.28 -16.05 8.50
C ILE A 230 -7.93 -16.26 9.18
N ASN A 231 -6.92 -16.66 8.40
CA ASN A 231 -5.55 -16.75 8.88
C ASN A 231 -4.84 -15.39 8.66
N PRO A 232 -4.49 -14.64 9.72
CA PRO A 232 -3.88 -13.33 9.57
C PRO A 232 -2.42 -13.37 9.09
N PHE A 233 -1.79 -14.55 9.03
CA PHE A 233 -0.35 -14.69 8.80
C PHE A 233 0.04 -15.19 7.39
N ASP A 234 -0.91 -15.64 6.56
CA ASP A 234 -0.66 -16.03 5.17
C ASP A 234 -0.99 -14.92 4.16
N GLN A 235 -0.75 -15.16 2.85
CA GLN A 235 -1.02 -14.21 1.75
C GLN A 235 -1.16 -14.93 0.40
N PRO A 236 -2.29 -15.63 0.15
CA PRO A 236 -2.41 -16.47 -1.04
C PRO A 236 -2.58 -15.68 -2.36
N ASP A 237 -3.12 -14.46 -2.33
CA ASP A 237 -3.61 -13.77 -3.55
C ASP A 237 -2.62 -12.75 -4.13
N VAL A 238 -1.52 -12.44 -3.43
CA VAL A 238 -0.46 -11.55 -3.94
C VAL A 238 0.34 -12.16 -5.09
N GLU A 239 0.43 -13.49 -5.17
CA GLU A 239 1.27 -14.16 -6.18
C GLU A 239 0.67 -14.09 -7.58
N ALA A 240 -0.67 -14.06 -7.72
CA ALA A 240 -1.34 -14.00 -9.02
C ALA A 240 -0.93 -12.75 -9.82
N ALA A 241 -0.90 -11.58 -9.17
CA ALA A 241 -0.46 -10.33 -9.79
C ALA A 241 1.01 -10.36 -10.21
N LYS A 242 1.88 -10.97 -9.38
CA LYS A 242 3.31 -11.13 -9.71
C LYS A 242 3.50 -12.05 -10.91
N VAL A 243 2.73 -13.13 -11.00
CA VAL A 243 2.74 -14.05 -12.14
C VAL A 243 2.24 -13.35 -13.40
N ALA A 244 1.14 -12.61 -13.33
CA ALA A 244 0.62 -11.84 -14.46
C ALA A 244 1.63 -10.79 -14.95
N ALA A 245 2.21 -10.00 -14.04
CA ALA A 245 3.23 -9.00 -14.38
C ALA A 245 4.49 -9.63 -15.01
N ARG A 246 4.98 -10.75 -14.46
CA ARG A 246 6.11 -11.50 -15.05
C ARG A 246 5.78 -12.03 -16.44
N GLY A 247 4.59 -12.60 -16.61
CA GLY A 247 4.11 -13.07 -17.91
C GLY A 247 4.07 -11.95 -18.96
N LEU A 248 3.66 -10.74 -18.57
CA LEU A 248 3.67 -9.57 -19.45
C LEU A 248 5.09 -9.11 -19.80
N LEU A 249 6.03 -9.16 -18.85
CA LEU A 249 7.45 -8.83 -19.09
C LEU A 249 8.14 -9.83 -20.02
N ASP A 250 7.78 -11.11 -19.91
CA ASP A 250 8.33 -12.19 -20.72
C ASP A 250 7.72 -12.20 -22.13
N ALA A 251 6.40 -12.08 -22.24
CA ALA A 251 5.67 -12.18 -23.51
C ALA A 251 5.69 -10.88 -24.33
N ARG A 252 5.77 -9.71 -23.66
CA ARG A 252 5.71 -8.37 -24.27
C ARG A 252 4.58 -8.23 -25.31
N PRO A 253 3.33 -8.50 -24.91
CA PRO A 253 2.22 -8.41 -25.84
C PRO A 253 2.03 -6.97 -26.34
N GLU A 254 1.46 -6.83 -27.52
CA GLU A 254 1.01 -5.54 -28.01
C GLU A 254 0.00 -4.90 -27.03
N PRO A 255 0.07 -3.59 -26.77
CA PRO A 255 -0.85 -2.92 -25.85
C PRO A 255 -2.31 -3.10 -26.27
N THR A 256 -3.18 -3.36 -25.29
CA THR A 256 -4.62 -3.37 -25.54
C THR A 256 -5.07 -1.99 -26.04
N PRO A 257 -5.79 -1.90 -27.18
CA PRO A 257 -6.31 -0.64 -27.68
C PRO A 257 -7.20 0.07 -26.64
N ALA A 258 -7.20 1.39 -26.66
CA ALA A 258 -8.14 2.17 -25.86
C ALA A 258 -9.58 1.97 -26.37
N ASN A 259 -10.56 2.00 -25.47
CA ASN A 259 -11.97 2.06 -25.86
C ASN A 259 -12.25 3.38 -26.59
N PHE A 260 -11.67 4.48 -26.11
CA PHE A 260 -11.64 5.79 -26.77
C PHE A 260 -10.52 6.66 -26.18
N THR A 261 -10.26 7.81 -26.80
CA THR A 261 -9.32 8.82 -26.33
C THR A 261 -10.01 10.18 -26.27
N GLU A 262 -9.90 10.87 -25.13
CA GLU A 262 -10.36 12.25 -24.97
C GLU A 262 -9.17 13.14 -24.60
N GLY A 263 -8.79 14.04 -25.51
CA GLY A 263 -7.62 14.90 -25.32
C GLY A 263 -6.34 14.08 -25.11
N SER A 264 -5.75 14.19 -23.91
CA SER A 264 -4.52 13.49 -23.52
C SER A 264 -4.75 12.19 -22.75
N ILE A 265 -6.00 11.75 -22.61
CA ILE A 265 -6.38 10.60 -21.78
C ILE A 265 -6.91 9.49 -22.68
N GLU A 266 -6.22 8.35 -22.67
CA GLU A 266 -6.74 7.12 -23.24
C GLU A 266 -7.52 6.36 -22.18
N VAL A 267 -8.73 5.94 -22.53
CA VAL A 267 -9.66 5.28 -21.60
C VAL A 267 -9.77 3.80 -21.95
N ARG A 268 -9.61 2.94 -20.93
CA ARG A 268 -9.81 1.49 -21.03
C ARG A 268 -10.72 1.02 -19.90
N GLY A 269 -11.72 0.20 -20.22
CA GLY A 269 -12.66 -0.37 -19.25
C GLY A 269 -13.32 -1.64 -19.79
N GLY A 270 -14.12 -2.29 -18.94
CA GLY A 270 -14.90 -3.46 -19.34
C GLY A 270 -16.22 -3.09 -20.02
N ASP A 271 -17.05 -4.10 -20.29
CA ASP A 271 -18.35 -3.92 -20.98
C ASP A 271 -19.31 -2.96 -20.25
N TRP A 272 -19.15 -2.82 -18.92
CA TRP A 272 -19.90 -1.86 -18.10
C TRP A 272 -19.66 -0.39 -18.46
N LEU A 273 -18.60 -0.09 -19.24
CA LEU A 273 -18.33 1.25 -19.77
C LEU A 273 -19.44 1.71 -20.73
N GLY A 274 -20.13 0.77 -21.37
CA GLY A 274 -21.25 1.04 -22.25
C GLY A 274 -20.88 1.96 -23.42
N GLY A 275 -21.66 3.03 -23.60
CA GLY A 275 -21.48 4.02 -24.68
C GLY A 275 -20.69 5.26 -24.28
N ALA A 276 -19.92 5.22 -23.18
CA ALA A 276 -19.14 6.38 -22.75
C ALA A 276 -18.14 6.81 -23.84
N THR A 277 -18.09 8.12 -24.10
CA THR A 277 -17.19 8.75 -25.08
C THR A 277 -16.33 9.85 -24.47
N THR A 278 -16.58 10.21 -23.21
CA THR A 278 -15.80 11.17 -22.42
C THR A 278 -15.28 10.52 -21.13
N VAL A 279 -14.19 11.05 -20.59
CA VAL A 279 -13.60 10.65 -19.30
C VAL A 279 -14.60 10.85 -18.17
N GLU A 280 -15.40 11.91 -18.23
CA GLU A 280 -16.50 12.15 -17.28
C GLU A 280 -17.53 11.01 -17.31
N GLU A 281 -18.03 10.64 -18.50
CA GLU A 281 -18.97 9.53 -18.66
C GLU A 281 -18.37 8.20 -18.18
N ALA A 282 -17.09 7.97 -18.47
CA ALA A 282 -16.39 6.77 -18.06
C ALA A 282 -16.25 6.66 -16.53
N ILE A 283 -15.87 7.76 -15.85
CA ILE A 283 -15.81 7.80 -14.39
C ILE A 283 -17.21 7.61 -13.80
N LYS A 284 -18.24 8.28 -14.34
CA LYS A 284 -19.63 8.07 -13.90
C LYS A 284 -20.08 6.62 -14.09
N ALA A 285 -19.71 5.98 -15.20
CA ALA A 285 -20.01 4.56 -15.45
C ALA A 285 -19.33 3.63 -14.44
N LEU A 286 -18.08 3.93 -14.04
CA LEU A 286 -17.39 3.20 -12.98
C LEU A 286 -18.10 3.39 -11.64
N LEU A 287 -18.42 4.63 -11.26
CA LEU A 287 -19.08 4.93 -9.99
C LEU A 287 -20.49 4.34 -9.92
N ALA A 288 -21.17 4.16 -11.06
CA ALA A 288 -22.46 3.45 -11.11
C ALA A 288 -22.35 1.96 -10.77
N GLN A 289 -21.16 1.36 -10.79
CA GLN A 289 -20.92 -0.01 -10.32
C GLN A 289 -20.77 -0.09 -8.79
N LEU A 290 -20.69 1.05 -8.10
CA LEU A 290 -20.46 1.09 -6.66
C LEU A 290 -21.74 0.77 -5.89
N GLY A 291 -21.73 -0.37 -5.19
CA GLY A 291 -22.82 -0.78 -4.30
C GLY A 291 -22.90 0.05 -3.00
N PRO A 292 -24.00 -0.07 -2.23
CA PRO A 292 -24.19 0.64 -0.97
C PRO A 292 -23.18 0.25 0.13
N ASP A 293 -22.56 -0.93 0.02
CA ASP A 293 -21.51 -1.47 0.88
C ASP A 293 -20.13 -1.44 0.19
N GLY A 294 -20.03 -0.84 -1.00
CA GLY A 294 -18.82 -0.83 -1.81
C GLY A 294 -17.78 0.20 -1.39
N TYR A 295 -16.62 0.16 -2.04
CA TYR A 295 -15.58 1.18 -1.91
C TYR A 295 -14.95 1.48 -3.28
N LEU A 296 -14.38 2.67 -3.41
CA LEU A 296 -13.56 3.04 -4.55
C LEU A 296 -12.08 2.93 -4.16
N SER A 297 -11.25 2.38 -5.06
CA SER A 297 -9.80 2.43 -4.94
C SER A 297 -9.21 3.21 -6.11
N VAL A 298 -8.49 4.29 -5.80
CA VAL A 298 -7.70 5.06 -6.77
C VAL A 298 -6.26 4.56 -6.74
N GLN A 299 -5.76 4.10 -7.87
CA GLN A 299 -4.46 3.44 -8.02
C GLN A 299 -3.59 4.23 -9.00
N ALA A 300 -2.60 4.97 -8.48
CA ALA A 300 -1.81 5.90 -9.29
C ALA A 300 -0.39 5.35 -9.55
N TYR A 301 -0.08 5.04 -10.80
CA TYR A 301 1.27 4.70 -11.28
C TYR A 301 1.96 5.95 -11.86
N LEU A 302 2.22 6.94 -11.00
CA LEU A 302 2.91 8.19 -11.32
C LEU A 302 3.96 8.53 -10.25
N ASP A 303 4.78 9.54 -10.54
CA ASP A 303 5.75 10.07 -9.59
C ASP A 303 5.05 10.87 -8.47
N ARG A 304 4.99 10.29 -7.27
CA ARG A 304 4.39 10.90 -6.08
C ARG A 304 5.02 12.24 -5.68
N LEU A 305 6.29 12.49 -6.03
CA LEU A 305 6.98 13.74 -5.68
C LEU A 305 6.62 14.86 -6.67
N ALA A 306 6.41 14.50 -7.94
CA ALA A 306 6.03 15.44 -8.97
C ALA A 306 4.51 15.73 -9.00
N PHE A 307 3.69 14.76 -8.58
CA PHE A 307 2.22 14.87 -8.63
C PHE A 307 1.53 14.56 -7.28
N PRO A 308 1.99 15.13 -6.14
CA PRO A 308 1.40 14.84 -4.83
C PRO A 308 -0.08 15.25 -4.75
N GLN A 309 -0.51 16.22 -5.55
CA GLN A 309 -1.89 16.68 -5.61
C GLN A 309 -2.89 15.60 -6.05
N LEU A 310 -2.44 14.52 -6.69
CA LEU A 310 -3.35 13.42 -7.05
C LEU A 310 -3.96 12.75 -5.81
N GLU A 311 -3.29 12.77 -4.66
CA GLU A 311 -3.85 12.20 -3.42
C GLU A 311 -5.16 12.91 -3.02
N SER A 312 -5.32 14.20 -3.33
CA SER A 312 -6.52 14.97 -2.95
C SER A 312 -7.79 14.55 -3.70
N VAL A 313 -7.68 13.78 -4.79
CA VAL A 313 -8.86 13.28 -5.51
C VAL A 313 -9.65 12.28 -4.65
N ARG A 314 -8.99 11.63 -3.68
CA ARG A 314 -9.61 10.67 -2.76
C ARG A 314 -10.80 11.30 -2.03
N ASP A 315 -10.57 12.40 -1.32
CA ASP A 315 -11.60 13.08 -0.52
C ASP A 315 -12.74 13.60 -1.42
N SER A 316 -12.41 14.02 -2.64
CA SER A 316 -13.42 14.47 -3.60
C SER A 316 -14.33 13.32 -4.06
N PHE A 317 -13.76 12.13 -4.32
CA PHE A 317 -14.55 10.94 -4.62
C PHE A 317 -15.34 10.42 -3.41
N ALA A 318 -14.73 10.38 -2.23
CA ALA A 318 -15.40 9.96 -1.01
C ALA A 318 -16.64 10.83 -0.74
N LYS A 319 -16.50 12.15 -0.88
CA LYS A 319 -17.61 13.09 -0.76
C LYS A 319 -18.68 12.90 -1.82
N ALA A 320 -18.28 12.74 -3.09
CA ALA A 320 -19.22 12.57 -4.19
C ALA A 320 -20.03 11.26 -4.10
N THR A 321 -19.44 10.21 -3.54
CA THR A 321 -20.05 8.87 -3.48
C THR A 321 -20.70 8.58 -2.14
N GLY A 322 -20.32 9.28 -1.06
CA GLY A 322 -20.68 8.93 0.31
C GLY A 322 -20.10 7.57 0.75
N ARG A 323 -19.09 7.06 0.02
CA ARG A 323 -18.50 5.74 0.24
C ARG A 323 -16.99 5.85 0.49
N PRO A 324 -16.43 4.94 1.30
CA PRO A 324 -15.00 4.95 1.59
C PRO A 324 -14.16 4.86 0.30
N THR A 325 -13.13 5.70 0.22
CA THR A 325 -12.23 5.76 -0.93
C THR A 325 -10.78 5.59 -0.49
N THR A 326 -10.06 4.62 -1.06
CA THR A 326 -8.61 4.48 -0.87
C THR A 326 -7.84 5.16 -2.00
N PHE A 327 -6.61 5.57 -1.68
CA PHE A 327 -5.65 6.04 -2.67
C PHE A 327 -4.31 5.32 -2.46
N GLY A 328 -3.76 4.75 -3.52
CA GLY A 328 -2.50 4.00 -3.46
C GLY A 328 -1.55 4.37 -4.60
N TRP A 329 -0.31 4.72 -4.25
CA TRP A 329 0.77 4.84 -5.23
C TRP A 329 1.28 3.46 -5.66
N GLY A 330 1.29 3.20 -6.96
CA GLY A 330 1.87 2.00 -7.55
C GLY A 330 3.41 2.08 -7.57
N PRO A 331 4.13 0.96 -7.33
CA PRO A 331 3.62 -0.37 -7.02
C PRO A 331 3.37 -0.62 -5.52
N ARG A 332 3.55 0.36 -4.63
CA ARG A 332 3.43 0.16 -3.16
C ARG A 332 2.12 -0.53 -2.78
N PHE A 333 0.98 -0.04 -3.27
CA PHE A 333 -0.33 -0.60 -2.88
C PHE A 333 -0.48 -2.08 -3.28
N LEU A 334 0.26 -2.58 -4.29
CA LEU A 334 0.24 -4.00 -4.66
C LEU A 334 0.74 -4.89 -3.50
N HIS A 335 1.60 -4.32 -2.67
CA HIS A 335 2.15 -4.90 -1.44
C HIS A 335 1.53 -4.25 -0.18
N SER A 336 0.33 -3.65 -0.27
CA SER A 336 -0.47 -3.29 0.90
C SER A 336 -1.91 -3.76 0.70
N THR A 337 -2.74 -2.93 0.07
CA THR A 337 -4.16 -3.17 -0.16
C THR A 337 -4.43 -4.14 -1.31
N GLY A 338 -3.42 -4.47 -2.12
CA GLY A 338 -3.52 -5.33 -3.30
C GLY A 338 -3.96 -6.76 -3.02
N GLN A 339 -3.77 -7.27 -1.79
CA GLN A 339 -4.31 -8.55 -1.31
C GLN A 339 -5.81 -8.45 -0.95
N TYR A 340 -6.27 -7.30 -0.45
CA TYR A 340 -7.67 -7.04 -0.10
C TYR A 340 -8.55 -6.71 -1.32
N HIS A 341 -8.06 -5.86 -2.21
CA HIS A 341 -8.43 -5.93 -3.63
C HIS A 341 -8.14 -7.39 -4.07
N LYS A 342 -8.65 -8.04 -5.09
CA LYS A 342 -8.44 -9.52 -5.31
C LYS A 342 -9.03 -10.49 -4.25
N GLY A 343 -8.51 -10.56 -3.02
CA GLY A 343 -8.84 -11.61 -2.04
C GLY A 343 -10.00 -11.29 -1.08
N GLY A 344 -10.25 -10.01 -0.81
CA GLY A 344 -11.34 -9.54 0.05
C GLY A 344 -12.72 -9.54 -0.64
N PRO A 345 -13.77 -9.00 0.01
CA PRO A 345 -15.12 -8.95 -0.55
C PRO A 345 -15.15 -8.31 -1.95
N ALA A 346 -15.99 -8.84 -2.85
CA ALA A 346 -16.11 -8.40 -4.23
C ALA A 346 -17.02 -7.15 -4.38
N VAL A 347 -16.70 -6.10 -3.61
CA VAL A 347 -17.50 -4.85 -3.51
C VAL A 347 -16.71 -3.60 -3.92
N GLY A 348 -15.47 -3.78 -4.40
CA GLY A 348 -14.60 -2.69 -4.81
C GLY A 348 -14.76 -2.34 -6.29
N VAL A 349 -14.64 -1.05 -6.60
CA VAL A 349 -14.46 -0.53 -7.96
C VAL A 349 -13.12 0.20 -8.04
N PHE A 350 -12.44 0.13 -9.18
CA PHE A 350 -11.03 0.49 -9.28
C PHE A 350 -10.78 1.53 -10.37
N LEU A 351 -10.23 2.68 -9.98
CA LEU A 351 -9.75 3.71 -10.90
C LEU A 351 -8.22 3.64 -10.96
N GLN A 352 -7.68 3.10 -12.04
CA GLN A 352 -6.25 3.04 -12.27
C GLN A 352 -5.79 4.20 -13.15
N ILE A 353 -4.83 4.98 -12.66
CA ILE A 353 -4.23 6.12 -13.35
C ILE A 353 -2.80 5.75 -13.70
N THR A 354 -2.48 5.75 -15.00
CA THR A 354 -1.13 5.49 -15.52
C THR A 354 -0.71 6.66 -16.40
N ALA A 355 0.57 6.80 -16.70
CA ALA A 355 1.01 7.85 -17.61
C ALA A 355 2.21 7.45 -18.45
N ALA A 356 2.34 8.07 -19.63
CA ALA A 356 3.46 7.85 -20.53
C ALA A 356 4.79 8.20 -19.87
N THR A 357 5.83 7.37 -20.04
CA THR A 357 7.16 7.59 -19.44
C THR A 357 7.92 8.74 -20.15
N ALA A 358 8.36 9.76 -19.40
CA ALA A 358 9.20 10.84 -19.99
C ALA A 358 10.68 10.46 -20.08
N ARG A 359 11.16 9.71 -19.08
CA ARG A 359 12.52 9.19 -19.03
C ARG A 359 12.48 7.75 -18.58
N ASP A 360 12.93 6.86 -19.46
CA ASP A 360 13.09 5.46 -19.12
C ASP A 360 14.52 5.18 -18.63
N VAL A 361 14.64 4.19 -17.75
CA VAL A 361 15.90 3.80 -17.13
C VAL A 361 16.06 2.30 -17.29
N GLU A 362 17.19 1.90 -17.87
CA GLU A 362 17.59 0.50 -17.99
C GLU A 362 17.83 -0.13 -16.63
N ILE A 363 17.48 -1.41 -16.50
CA ILE A 363 17.79 -2.20 -15.31
C ILE A 363 18.94 -3.16 -15.67
N PRO A 364 20.14 -2.99 -15.07
CA PRO A 364 21.30 -3.82 -15.40
C PRO A 364 21.01 -5.32 -15.29
N GLU A 365 21.39 -6.06 -16.34
CA GLU A 365 21.21 -7.52 -16.48
C GLU A 365 19.75 -8.00 -16.45
N ARG A 366 18.77 -7.10 -16.64
CA ARG A 366 17.38 -7.45 -16.89
C ARG A 366 17.04 -7.15 -18.35
N PRO A 367 16.13 -7.91 -18.97
CA PRO A 367 15.77 -7.69 -20.36
C PRO A 367 14.74 -6.57 -20.53
N PHE A 368 14.36 -5.88 -19.46
CA PHE A 368 13.32 -4.86 -19.43
C PHE A 368 13.77 -3.62 -18.63
N THR A 369 13.13 -2.50 -18.88
CA THR A 369 13.37 -1.20 -18.23
C THR A 369 12.44 -0.95 -17.04
N PHE A 370 12.66 0.13 -16.28
CA PHE A 370 11.74 0.55 -15.23
C PHE A 370 10.37 0.95 -15.76
N ALA A 371 10.27 1.61 -16.93
CA ALA A 371 8.97 1.93 -17.52
C ALA A 371 8.18 0.67 -17.86
N GLN A 372 8.84 -0.30 -18.48
CA GLN A 372 8.23 -1.58 -18.83
C GLN A 372 7.80 -2.35 -17.58
N LEU A 373 8.59 -2.31 -16.51
CA LEU A 373 8.20 -2.90 -15.22
C LEU A 373 6.94 -2.25 -14.65
N ILE A 374 6.90 -0.91 -14.58
CA ILE A 374 5.73 -0.17 -14.07
C ILE A 374 4.48 -0.45 -14.90
N GLU A 375 4.60 -0.45 -16.23
CA GLU A 375 3.50 -0.73 -17.14
C GLU A 375 3.00 -2.17 -16.99
N ALA A 376 3.91 -3.16 -16.92
CA ALA A 376 3.56 -4.56 -16.72
C ALA A 376 2.88 -4.80 -15.37
N GLN A 377 3.29 -4.09 -14.31
CA GLN A 377 2.64 -4.15 -13.01
C GLN A 377 1.23 -3.57 -13.04
N ALA A 378 1.06 -2.39 -13.64
CA ALA A 378 -0.26 -1.76 -13.77
C ALA A 378 -1.22 -2.62 -14.59
N ALA A 379 -0.78 -3.10 -15.75
CA ALA A 379 -1.57 -3.95 -16.63
C ALA A 379 -1.88 -5.32 -15.99
N GLY A 380 -0.89 -5.95 -15.34
CA GLY A 380 -1.07 -7.23 -14.65
C GLY A 380 -2.06 -7.13 -13.49
N ASP A 381 -2.01 -6.05 -12.70
CA ASP A 381 -2.99 -5.82 -11.63
C ASP A 381 -4.40 -5.60 -12.19
N ALA A 382 -4.54 -4.75 -13.21
CA ALA A 382 -5.83 -4.49 -13.86
C ALA A 382 -6.44 -5.78 -14.46
N GLN A 383 -5.60 -6.62 -15.10
CA GLN A 383 -6.01 -7.90 -15.64
C GLN A 383 -6.52 -8.83 -14.54
N VAL A 384 -5.76 -9.01 -13.46
CA VAL A 384 -6.16 -9.91 -12.35
C VAL A 384 -7.45 -9.42 -11.70
N LEU A 385 -7.61 -8.12 -11.48
CA LEU A 385 -8.85 -7.56 -10.95
C LEU A 385 -10.04 -7.84 -11.88
N ALA A 386 -9.88 -7.63 -13.19
CA ALA A 386 -10.93 -7.90 -14.18
C ALA A 386 -11.30 -9.40 -14.26
N GLU A 387 -10.31 -10.30 -14.19
CA GLU A 387 -10.53 -11.75 -14.15
C GLU A 387 -11.32 -12.19 -12.90
N HIS A 388 -11.22 -11.43 -11.80
CA HIS A 388 -12.02 -11.63 -10.58
C HIS A 388 -13.39 -10.92 -10.64
N GLY A 389 -13.80 -10.41 -11.82
CA GLY A 389 -15.08 -9.74 -12.01
C GLY A 389 -15.15 -8.34 -11.38
N ARG A 390 -14.00 -7.73 -11.06
CA ARG A 390 -13.94 -6.40 -10.43
C ARG A 390 -13.91 -5.31 -11.51
N PRO A 391 -14.77 -4.27 -11.44
CA PRO A 391 -14.73 -3.16 -12.41
C PRO A 391 -13.43 -2.36 -12.30
N VAL A 392 -12.65 -2.29 -13.38
CA VAL A 392 -11.41 -1.49 -13.47
C VAL A 392 -11.50 -0.49 -14.61
N LEU A 393 -11.47 0.79 -14.29
CA LEU A 393 -11.27 1.88 -15.25
C LEU A 393 -9.79 2.26 -15.28
N ARG A 394 -9.13 2.13 -16.44
CA ARG A 394 -7.76 2.63 -16.61
C ARG A 394 -7.77 3.91 -17.44
N LEU A 395 -7.27 4.98 -16.84
CA LEU A 395 -6.98 6.25 -17.49
C LEU A 395 -5.47 6.34 -17.73
N HIS A 396 -5.05 6.31 -18.99
CA HIS A 396 -3.65 6.49 -19.36
C HIS A 396 -3.41 7.91 -19.86
N LEU A 397 -2.59 8.66 -19.14
CA LEU A 397 -2.28 10.05 -19.42
C LEU A 397 -1.08 10.12 -20.37
N ALA A 398 -1.34 10.40 -21.65
CA ALA A 398 -0.31 10.61 -22.67
C ALA A 398 0.52 11.87 -22.38
N ASP A 399 -0.13 12.91 -21.85
CA ASP A 399 0.51 14.08 -21.23
C ASP A 399 0.17 14.06 -19.73
N ARG A 400 1.21 13.86 -18.90
CA ARG A 400 1.06 13.77 -17.44
C ARG A 400 0.39 15.00 -16.85
N GLU A 401 0.89 16.19 -17.18
CA GLU A 401 0.44 17.40 -16.51
C GLU A 401 -0.97 17.76 -16.97
N ALA A 402 -1.24 17.68 -18.27
CA ALA A 402 -2.56 17.95 -18.81
C ALA A 402 -3.59 16.94 -18.29
N GLY A 403 -3.24 15.65 -18.28
CA GLY A 403 -4.12 14.59 -17.79
C GLY A 403 -4.43 14.71 -16.29
N VAL A 404 -3.41 15.02 -15.46
CA VAL A 404 -3.62 15.23 -14.02
C VAL A 404 -4.50 16.44 -13.75
N ARG A 405 -4.30 17.56 -14.48
CA ARG A 405 -5.16 18.74 -14.37
C ARG A 405 -6.61 18.42 -14.73
N GLN A 406 -6.83 17.81 -15.90
CA GLN A 406 -8.15 17.42 -16.39
C GLN A 406 -8.89 16.52 -15.38
N LEU A 407 -8.20 15.50 -14.84
CA LEU A 407 -8.77 14.61 -13.83
C LEU A 407 -9.12 15.37 -12.54
N THR A 408 -8.19 16.18 -12.02
CA THR A 408 -8.40 16.89 -10.75
C THR A 408 -9.54 17.90 -10.84
N GLU A 409 -9.63 18.64 -11.94
CA GLU A 409 -10.72 19.59 -12.21
C GLU A 409 -12.08 18.88 -12.25
N PHE A 410 -12.17 17.75 -12.94
CA PHE A 410 -13.40 16.96 -13.02
C PHE A 410 -13.82 16.43 -11.65
N VAL A 411 -12.92 15.76 -10.93
CA VAL A 411 -13.27 15.13 -9.64
C VAL A 411 -13.64 16.20 -8.60
N THR A 412 -12.98 17.35 -8.63
CA THR A 412 -13.35 18.49 -7.78
C THR A 412 -14.76 19.00 -8.09
N ALA A 413 -15.15 19.03 -9.37
CA ALA A 413 -16.50 19.42 -9.78
C ALA A 413 -17.56 18.38 -9.36
N LEU A 414 -17.21 17.10 -9.38
CA LEU A 414 -18.08 16.01 -8.93
C LEU A 414 -18.40 16.08 -7.42
N ALA A 415 -17.49 16.64 -6.62
CA ALA A 415 -17.62 16.78 -5.16
C ALA A 415 -18.38 18.04 -4.69
N ARG A 416 -18.84 18.87 -5.64
CA ARG A 416 -19.67 20.06 -5.38
C ARG A 416 -21.14 19.71 -5.51
#